data_AF-A0A3D1HX35-F1
#
_entry.id   AF-A0A3D1HX35-F1
#
_cell.length_a   1.000
_cell.length_b   1.000
_cell.length_c   1.000
_cell.angle_alpha   90.00
_cell.angle_beta   90.00
_cell.angle_gamma   90.00
#
_symmetry.space_group_name_H-M   'P 1'
#
loop_
_entity.id
_entity.type
_entity.pdbx_description
1 polymer ?
#
loop_
_entity_poly.entity_id
_entity_poly.type
_entity_poly.pdbx_seq_one_letter_code
_entity_poly.pdbx_strand_id
1 'polypeptide(L)'
;GAFMDRSVLEGDPHSVIEAMAIAGYAIGATQGYVYVRAEYPIAVHRLQIAIDQAREYGLLGKDIFGSGFDFDLHIRLGAGAFVCGEETALLTSI
;
A
#
# COMPACT_ATOMS: atom_id res chain seq x y z
N GLY A 1 -3.92 21.57 0.62
CA GLY A 1 -4.82 20.41 0.62
C GLY A 1 -4.23 19.37 -0.29
N ALA A 2 -3.70 18.28 0.26
CA ALA A 2 -3.14 17.19 -0.53
C ALA A 2 -4.29 16.34 -1.10
N PHE A 3 -4.95 16.87 -2.13
CA PHE A 3 -5.96 16.13 -2.90
C PHE A 3 -5.31 15.17 -3.91
N MET A 4 -3.99 15.25 -4.12
CA MET A 4 -3.24 14.39 -5.03
C MET A 4 -3.29 12.91 -4.62
N ASP A 5 -3.15 12.59 -3.33
CA ASP A 5 -3.17 11.19 -2.87
C ASP A 5 -4.56 10.55 -3.07
N ARG A 6 -5.63 11.35 -2.94
CA ARG A 6 -7.00 10.87 -3.12
C ARG A 6 -7.27 10.51 -4.58
N SER A 7 -6.85 11.34 -5.54
CA SER A 7 -7.08 11.08 -6.96
C SER A 7 -6.29 9.90 -7.48
N VAL A 8 -5.08 9.65 -6.98
CA VAL A 8 -4.28 8.48 -7.38
C VAL A 8 -4.86 7.21 -6.78
N LEU A 9 -5.19 7.19 -5.48
CA LEU A 9 -5.79 6.02 -4.83
C LEU A 9 -7.19 5.70 -5.35
N GLU A 10 -7.98 6.70 -5.74
CA GLU A 10 -9.32 6.49 -6.31
C GLU A 10 -9.28 6.22 -7.82
N GLY A 11 -8.31 6.77 -8.56
CA GLY A 11 -8.24 6.71 -10.01
C GLY A 11 -7.46 5.51 -10.57
N ASP A 12 -6.31 5.20 -9.98
CA ASP A 12 -5.45 4.10 -10.42
C ASP A 12 -4.66 3.50 -9.23
N PRO A 13 -5.31 2.69 -8.39
CA PRO A 13 -4.67 2.05 -7.25
C PRO A 13 -3.59 1.02 -7.66
N HIS A 14 -3.65 0.49 -8.90
CA HIS A 14 -2.69 -0.50 -9.39
C HIS A 14 -1.30 0.10 -9.62
N SER A 15 -1.23 1.35 -10.11
CA SER A 15 0.04 2.08 -10.24
C SER A 15 0.78 2.23 -8.90
N VAL A 16 0.03 2.41 -7.79
CA VAL A 16 0.63 2.50 -6.45
C VAL A 16 1.19 1.15 -6.01
N ILE A 17 0.45 0.07 -6.26
CA ILE A 17 0.87 -1.30 -5.93
C ILE A 17 2.14 -1.67 -6.68
N GLU A 18 2.19 -1.39 -7.99
CA GLU A 18 3.35 -1.65 -8.84
C GLU A 18 4.58 -0.87 -8.35
N ALA A 19 4.43 0.43 -8.11
CA ALA A 19 5.52 1.27 -7.60
C ALA A 19 6.06 0.75 -6.26
N MET A 20 5.19 0.31 -5.36
CA MET A 20 5.59 -0.27 -4.08
C MET A 20 6.30 -1.61 -4.22
N ALA A 21 5.87 -2.47 -5.14
CA ALA A 21 6.55 -3.74 -5.42
C ALA A 21 7.95 -3.50 -6.01
N ILE A 22 8.10 -2.55 -6.92
CA ILE A 22 9.40 -2.16 -7.49
C ILE A 22 10.31 -1.58 -6.40
N ALA A 23 9.78 -0.70 -5.55
CA ALA A 23 10.54 -0.12 -4.44
C ALA A 23 10.97 -1.21 -3.45
N GLY A 24 10.05 -2.12 -3.09
CA GLY A 24 10.32 -3.28 -2.24
C GLY A 24 11.42 -4.16 -2.79
N TYR A 25 11.37 -4.45 -4.10
CA TYR A 25 12.40 -5.21 -4.80
C TYR A 25 13.77 -4.51 -4.75
N ALA A 26 13.80 -3.20 -5.02
CA ALA A 26 15.04 -2.42 -5.03
C ALA A 26 15.74 -2.37 -3.66
N ILE A 27 14.96 -2.37 -2.57
CA ILE A 27 15.49 -2.29 -1.19
C ILE A 27 15.59 -3.65 -0.49
N GLY A 28 15.08 -4.72 -1.11
CA GLY A 28 14.98 -6.05 -0.51
C GLY A 28 13.93 -6.18 0.60
N ALA A 29 12.90 -5.33 0.59
CA ALA A 29 11.77 -5.44 1.52
C ALA A 29 10.76 -6.45 0.99
N THR A 30 10.17 -7.23 1.91
CA THR A 30 9.16 -8.25 1.60
C THR A 30 7.74 -7.84 1.98
N GLN A 31 7.59 -6.68 2.62
CA GLN A 31 6.32 -6.18 3.15
C GLN A 31 6.21 -4.67 2.92
N GLY A 32 5.06 -4.23 2.45
CA GLY A 32 4.70 -2.83 2.28
C GLY A 32 3.45 -2.47 3.08
N TYR A 33 3.41 -1.25 3.61
CA TYR A 33 2.24 -0.72 4.30
C TYR A 33 1.78 0.57 3.64
N VAL A 34 0.50 0.62 3.26
CA VAL A 34 -0.15 1.82 2.77
C VAL A 34 -0.99 2.42 3.89
N TYR A 35 -0.58 3.57 4.39
CA TYR A 35 -1.35 4.29 5.39
C TYR A 35 -2.38 5.20 4.71
N VAL A 36 -3.66 4.90 4.90
CA VAL A 36 -4.78 5.68 4.36
C VAL A 36 -5.55 6.29 5.51
N ARG A 37 -5.91 7.57 5.40
CA ARG A 37 -6.72 8.22 6.43
C ARG A 37 -8.13 7.64 6.45
N ALA A 38 -8.69 7.45 7.64
CA ALA A 38 -10.01 6.87 7.80
C ALA A 38 -11.15 7.70 7.17
N GLU A 39 -10.93 8.98 6.86
CA GLU A 39 -11.94 9.82 6.21
C GLU A 39 -12.18 9.48 4.72
N TYR A 40 -11.42 8.55 4.12
CA TYR A 40 -11.54 8.12 2.72
C TYR A 40 -11.97 6.65 2.56
N PRO A 41 -13.20 6.27 2.96
CA PRO A 41 -13.64 4.86 2.94
C PRO A 41 -13.68 4.25 1.53
N ILE A 42 -13.97 5.05 0.50
CA ILE A 42 -14.02 4.58 -0.90
C ILE A 42 -12.63 4.27 -1.43
N ALA A 43 -11.64 5.11 -1.12
CA ALA A 43 -10.25 4.91 -1.54
C ALA A 43 -9.68 3.63 -0.91
N VAL A 44 -9.95 3.41 0.38
CA VAL A 44 -9.58 2.17 1.10
C VAL A 44 -10.18 0.95 0.43
N HIS A 45 -11.48 0.99 0.13
CA HIS A 45 -12.16 -0.13 -0.49
C HIS A 45 -11.61 -0.45 -1.88
N ARG A 46 -11.37 0.58 -2.71
CA ARG A 46 -10.77 0.41 -4.04
C ARG A 46 -9.35 -0.14 -3.98
N LEU A 47 -8.53 0.37 -3.06
CA LEU A 47 -7.17 -0.10 -2.86
C LEU A 47 -7.16 -1.56 -2.38
N GLN A 48 -8.08 -1.93 -1.48
CA GLN A 48 -8.19 -3.31 -1.01
C GLN A 48 -8.53 -4.26 -2.16
N ILE A 49 -9.52 -3.90 -3.00
CA ILE A 49 -9.85 -4.68 -4.20
C ILE A 49 -8.64 -4.81 -5.12
N ALA A 50 -7.90 -3.72 -5.36
CA ALA A 50 -6.73 -3.74 -6.23
C ALA A 50 -5.61 -4.63 -5.67
N ILE A 51 -5.37 -4.60 -4.35
CA ILE A 51 -4.40 -5.50 -3.68
C ILE A 51 -4.82 -6.96 -3.83
N ASP A 52 -6.10 -7.26 -3.59
CA ASP A 52 -6.59 -8.64 -3.69
C ASP A 52 -6.53 -9.15 -5.15
N GLN A 53 -6.83 -8.31 -6.13
CA GLN A 53 -6.60 -8.60 -7.54
C GLN A 53 -5.11 -8.85 -7.81
N ALA A 54 -4.22 -7.96 -7.38
CA ALA A 54 -2.79 -8.12 -7.60
C ALA A 54 -2.24 -9.43 -6.98
N ARG A 55 -2.77 -9.86 -5.83
CA ARG A 55 -2.48 -11.17 -5.25
C ARG A 55 -2.99 -12.32 -6.11
N GLU A 56 -4.21 -12.24 -6.61
CA GLU A 56 -4.80 -13.27 -7.48
C GLU A 56 -4.05 -13.41 -8.81
N TYR A 57 -3.55 -12.30 -9.36
CA TYR A 57 -2.71 -12.28 -10.55
C TYR A 57 -1.24 -12.66 -10.28
N GLY A 58 -0.85 -12.92 -9.04
CA GLY A 58 0.53 -13.27 -8.66
C GLY A 58 1.53 -12.11 -8.76
N LEU A 59 1.03 -10.86 -8.76
CA LEU A 59 1.83 -9.63 -8.71
C LEU A 59 2.22 -9.24 -7.27
N LEU A 60 1.53 -9.81 -6.29
CA LEU A 60 1.82 -9.69 -4.85
C LEU A 60 1.73 -11.07 -4.20
N GLY A 61 2.42 -11.21 -3.08
CA GLY A 61 2.50 -12.44 -2.30
C GLY A 61 3.87 -13.08 -2.42
N LYS A 62 3.88 -14.40 -2.59
CA LYS A 62 5.11 -15.18 -2.63
C LYS A 62 5.53 -15.47 -4.05
N ASP A 63 6.84 -15.52 -4.26
CA ASP A 63 7.48 -15.93 -5.49
C ASP A 63 6.90 -15.20 -6.72
N ILE A 64 6.87 -13.86 -6.65
CA ILE A 64 6.30 -13.01 -7.69
C ILE A 64 7.01 -13.32 -9.01
N PHE A 65 6.23 -13.73 -10.03
CA PHE A 65 6.71 -14.20 -11.33
C PHE A 65 7.75 -15.34 -11.31
N GLY A 66 7.83 -16.13 -10.24
CA GLY A 66 8.85 -17.19 -10.13
C GLY A 66 10.28 -16.65 -9.94
N SER A 67 10.41 -15.41 -9.51
CA SER A 67 11.71 -14.72 -9.35
C SER A 67 12.41 -15.02 -8.02
N GLY A 68 11.75 -15.72 -7.09
CA GLY A 68 12.19 -15.91 -5.71
C GLY A 68 12.02 -14.67 -4.83
N PHE A 69 11.35 -13.62 -5.34
CA PHE A 69 11.03 -12.41 -4.59
C PHE A 69 9.62 -12.48 -4.00
N ASP A 70 9.54 -12.26 -2.69
CA ASP A 70 8.28 -12.18 -1.96
C ASP A 70 7.99 -10.72 -1.64
N PHE A 71 6.80 -10.23 -1.95
CA PHE A 71 6.35 -8.90 -1.55
C PHE A 71 4.84 -8.83 -1.38
N ASP A 72 4.39 -8.41 -0.20
CA ASP A 72 2.95 -8.24 0.09
C ASP A 72 2.64 -6.85 0.62
N LEU A 73 1.40 -6.41 0.42
CA LEU A 73 0.91 -5.08 0.78
C LEU A 73 -0.25 -5.14 1.76
N HIS A 74 -0.20 -4.25 2.75
CA HIS A 74 -1.23 -4.11 3.77
C HIS A 74 -1.70 -2.67 3.88
N ILE A 75 -3.02 -2.49 4.03
CA ILE A 75 -3.61 -1.18 4.27
C ILE A 75 -3.72 -0.95 5.79
N ARG A 76 -3.23 0.19 6.25
CA ARG A 76 -3.40 0.67 7.63
C ARG A 76 -4.30 1.91 7.62
N LEU A 77 -5.35 1.87 8.44
CA LEU A 77 -6.29 2.99 8.56
C LEU A 77 -5.84 3.93 9.67
N GLY A 78 -5.67 5.20 9.33
CA GLY A 78 -5.33 6.24 10.27
C GLY A 78 -6.50 6.60 11.19
N ALA A 79 -6.38 6.25 12.47
CA ALA A 79 -7.37 6.57 13.50
C ALA A 79 -7.25 8.03 13.97
N GLY A 80 -7.46 9.01 13.08
CA GLY A 80 -7.65 10.44 13.42
C GLY A 80 -6.55 11.11 14.26
N ALA A 81 -5.41 10.46 14.49
CA ALA A 81 -4.31 11.02 15.28
C ALA A 81 -3.51 11.98 14.39
N PHE A 82 -3.63 13.26 14.70
CA PHE A 82 -2.94 14.40 14.09
C PHE A 82 -1.39 14.37 14.26
N VAL A 83 -0.81 13.21 14.61
CA VAL A 83 0.61 12.96 14.88
C VAL A 83 1.05 11.67 14.19
N CYS A 84 0.85 11.58 12.87
CA CYS A 84 1.29 10.43 12.06
C CYS A 84 1.97 10.85 10.75
N GLY A 85 2.56 12.05 10.71
CA GLY A 85 3.40 12.53 9.60
C GLY A 85 4.90 12.41 9.84
N GLU A 86 5.31 12.02 11.05
CA GLU A 86 6.71 11.72 11.38
C GLU A 86 6.94 10.22 11.24
N GLU A 87 7.98 9.86 10.48
CA GLU A 87 8.47 8.51 10.19
C GLU A 87 8.53 7.61 11.45
N THR A 88 8.75 8.21 12.62
CA THR A 88 8.86 7.54 13.92
C THR A 88 7.51 7.05 14.47
N ALA A 89 6.41 7.76 14.24
CA ALA A 89 5.09 7.37 14.74
C ALA A 89 4.54 6.13 14.01
N LEU A 90 4.91 5.98 12.73
CA LEU A 90 4.49 4.86 11.87
C LEU A 90 5.11 3.53 12.32
N LEU A 91 6.36 3.56 12.82
CA LEU A 91 7.03 2.39 13.39
C LEU A 91 6.44 1.92 14.72
N THR A 92 5.97 2.84 15.57
CA THR A 92 5.31 2.51 16.86
C THR A 92 3.90 1.95 16.73
N SER A 93 3.31 1.97 15.54
CA SER A 93 1.97 1.38 15.27
C SER A 93 2.06 -0.01 14.63
N ILE A 94 3.23 -0.66 14.70
CA ILE A 94 3.49 -2.05 14.28
C ILE A 94 3.58 -2.95 15.51
#